data_AF-A0A955Q648-F1
#
_entry.id   AF-A0A955Q648-F1
#
_cell.length_a   1.000
_cell.length_b   1.000
_cell.length_c   1.000
_cell.angle_alpha   90.00
_cell.angle_beta   90.00
_cell.angle_gamma   90.00
#
_symmetry.space_group_name_H-M   'P 1'
#
loop_
_entity.id
_entity.type
_entity.pdbx_description
1 polymer ?
#
loop_
_entity_poly.entity_id
_entity_poly.type
_entity_poly.pdbx_seq_one_letter_code
_entity_poly.pdbx_strand_id
1 'polypeptide(L)'
;SDNRLTGMPVVAWLLPSPTLATQIDPLEIALRHGPLSAQDLKNEVKAVCRDLINTLPEGKEGSRADERWYWAAPILIDGHNGLLDWCKSELGWRSATPDHESGTRFRDHLDLLVNVAEGNLTLGPMPDDLADVLCDLALAGPGVCALRALRRIAGGLDIDNPTLLSAAARVASGFRSLFNMPETIAMLRGAGEDTYWRLTLQYGIDGNLQAVLDEYVHVLRESLGLQEHSQQEQIAAIAECIQSVLSLRTAQIRIDEIKRGREGFVVDDFNTRCRFALRFGDIRDDNNQALVRADSVRDAFNSPFRPFVLASTSIGQEGLDFHTWCHAVVHWNLPSNPVDLEQREGRVHRYKGHAVRKNVAERYGLSALSESHDGGDPWQTLFRMASEGKASGLSDLVPYWIFEEGSARVERRIPVLPYSKEVGKLKRLKQGLALYRMVFGQPRQEDLLFSLSQNGHHEVGDFANWLISLQPPLPVEAYLVSPTEIDQ
;
A
#
# COMPACT_ATOMS: atom_id res chain seq x y z
N SER A 1 -5.71 27.03 -36.37
CA SER A 1 -5.03 26.56 -35.15
C SER A 1 -5.67 25.25 -34.78
N ASP A 2 -5.03 24.13 -35.15
CA ASP A 2 -5.63 22.80 -35.06
C ASP A 2 -6.10 22.49 -33.64
N ASN A 3 -7.37 22.11 -33.55
CA ASN A 3 -8.10 21.76 -32.32
C ASN A 3 -7.61 20.42 -31.75
N ARG A 4 -6.28 20.18 -31.74
CA ARG A 4 -5.64 18.94 -31.35
C ARG A 4 -5.75 18.79 -29.84
N LEU A 5 -6.51 17.79 -29.39
CA LEU A 5 -6.61 17.42 -27.99
C LEU A 5 -5.24 16.96 -27.48
N THR A 6 -4.58 17.83 -26.70
CA THR A 6 -3.33 17.51 -26.01
C THR A 6 -3.61 16.58 -24.83
N GLY A 7 -2.70 15.63 -24.55
CA GLY A 7 -2.80 14.76 -23.36
C GLY A 7 -3.37 13.36 -23.59
N MET A 8 -3.64 12.96 -24.84
CA MET A 8 -4.09 11.58 -25.15
C MET A 8 -3.19 10.45 -24.59
N PRO A 9 -1.84 10.57 -24.55
CA PRO A 9 -1.01 9.55 -23.90
C PRO A 9 -1.38 9.31 -22.42
N VAL A 10 -1.86 10.34 -21.71
CA VAL A 10 -2.33 10.21 -20.32
C VAL A 10 -3.63 9.41 -20.25
N VAL A 11 -4.47 9.44 -21.29
CA VAL A 11 -5.69 8.60 -21.35
C VAL A 11 -5.31 7.13 -21.38
N ALA A 12 -4.34 6.75 -22.21
CA ALA A 12 -3.84 5.37 -22.26
C ALA A 12 -3.16 4.95 -20.95
N TRP A 13 -2.46 5.86 -20.29
CA TRP A 13 -1.89 5.64 -18.96
C TRP A 13 -2.96 5.37 -17.89
N LEU A 14 -4.13 5.99 -18.01
CA LEU A 14 -5.28 5.78 -17.12
C LEU A 14 -6.12 4.55 -17.47
N LEU A 15 -6.03 4.04 -18.71
CA LEU A 15 -6.94 3.04 -19.26
C LEU A 15 -6.76 1.69 -18.55
N PRO A 16 -7.82 1.13 -17.93
CA PRO A 16 -7.78 -0.19 -17.34
C PRO A 16 -7.99 -1.27 -18.41
N SER A 17 -6.97 -1.52 -19.24
CA SER A 17 -7.03 -2.49 -20.34
C SER A 17 -7.16 -3.94 -19.83
N PRO A 18 -8.28 -4.65 -20.08
CA PRO A 18 -8.45 -6.05 -19.71
C PRO A 18 -7.43 -6.99 -20.36
N THR A 19 -7.11 -6.76 -21.64
CA THR A 19 -6.17 -7.61 -22.38
C THR A 19 -4.76 -7.48 -21.85
N LEU A 20 -4.28 -6.25 -21.64
CA LEU A 20 -2.95 -6.05 -21.03
C LEU A 20 -2.92 -6.59 -19.59
N ALA A 21 -3.99 -6.43 -18.82
CA ALA A 21 -4.08 -6.95 -17.46
C ALA A 21 -4.08 -8.48 -17.37
N THR A 22 -4.60 -9.19 -18.39
CA THR A 22 -4.72 -10.66 -18.36
C THR A 22 -3.58 -11.37 -19.06
N GLN A 23 -3.11 -10.85 -20.20
CA GLN A 23 -2.02 -11.48 -20.96
C GLN A 23 -0.64 -11.12 -20.39
N ILE A 24 -0.52 -10.02 -19.65
CA ILE A 24 0.74 -9.54 -19.09
C ILE A 24 0.58 -9.41 -17.56
N ASP A 25 0.86 -10.51 -16.85
CA ASP A 25 0.97 -10.51 -15.39
C ASP A 25 2.43 -10.81 -14.96
N PRO A 26 3.15 -9.82 -14.39
CA PRO A 26 4.49 -9.99 -13.82
C PRO A 26 4.59 -11.08 -12.76
N LEU A 27 3.54 -11.31 -11.97
CA LEU A 27 3.54 -12.40 -10.99
C LEU A 27 3.57 -13.74 -11.71
N GLU A 28 2.66 -13.98 -12.66
CA GLU A 28 2.62 -15.23 -13.43
C GLU A 28 3.90 -15.48 -14.21
N ILE A 29 4.50 -14.42 -14.78
CA ILE A 29 5.81 -14.52 -15.44
C ILE A 29 6.88 -14.91 -14.40
N ALA A 30 6.93 -14.26 -13.25
CA ALA A 30 7.89 -14.59 -12.19
C ALA A 30 7.68 -15.99 -11.59
N LEU A 31 6.45 -16.51 -11.54
CA LEU A 31 6.19 -17.88 -11.08
C LEU A 31 6.73 -18.93 -12.05
N ARG A 32 6.73 -18.66 -13.35
CA ARG A 32 7.27 -19.56 -14.38
C ARG A 32 8.80 -19.53 -14.46
N HIS A 33 9.41 -18.36 -14.31
CA HIS A 33 10.85 -18.16 -14.54
C HIS A 33 11.68 -17.99 -13.25
N GLY A 34 11.02 -17.80 -12.10
CA GLY A 34 11.66 -17.33 -10.88
C GLY A 34 11.84 -15.81 -10.86
N PRO A 35 12.58 -15.26 -9.87
CA PRO A 35 12.84 -13.83 -9.78
C PRO A 35 13.60 -13.31 -11.02
N LEU A 36 13.03 -12.29 -11.67
CA LEU A 36 13.59 -11.68 -12.88
C LEU A 36 14.11 -10.27 -12.61
N SER A 37 15.13 -9.86 -13.36
CA SER A 37 15.49 -8.44 -13.43
C SER A 37 14.41 -7.66 -14.20
N ALA A 38 14.33 -6.34 -13.98
CA ALA A 38 13.39 -5.50 -14.72
C ALA A 38 13.60 -5.59 -16.24
N GLN A 39 14.84 -5.74 -16.70
CA GLN A 39 15.16 -5.84 -18.12
C GLN A 39 14.71 -7.18 -18.71
N ASP A 40 14.92 -8.28 -17.99
CA ASP A 40 14.49 -9.61 -18.45
C ASP A 40 12.97 -9.70 -18.49
N LEU A 41 12.29 -9.17 -17.48
CA LEU A 41 10.83 -9.05 -17.48
C LEU A 41 10.33 -8.24 -18.68
N LYS A 42 10.95 -7.08 -18.96
CA LYS A 42 10.60 -6.28 -20.15
C LYS A 42 10.79 -7.07 -21.46
N ASN A 43 11.84 -7.89 -21.56
CA ASN A 43 12.08 -8.68 -22.77
C ASN A 43 10.98 -9.73 -23.01
N GLU A 44 10.57 -10.44 -21.95
CA GLU A 44 9.45 -11.39 -22.01
C GLU A 44 8.13 -10.70 -22.39
N VAL A 45 7.83 -9.58 -21.73
CA VAL A 45 6.59 -8.82 -21.99
C VAL A 45 6.57 -8.23 -23.40
N LYS A 46 7.70 -7.74 -23.91
CA LYS A 46 7.78 -7.22 -25.29
C LYS A 46 7.46 -8.28 -26.34
N ALA A 47 7.75 -9.55 -26.10
CA ALA A 47 7.35 -10.62 -27.01
C ALA A 47 5.81 -10.69 -27.11
N VAL A 48 5.12 -10.71 -25.98
CA VAL A 48 3.64 -10.68 -25.91
C VAL A 48 3.08 -9.41 -26.56
N CYS A 49 3.70 -8.25 -26.31
CA CYS A 49 3.26 -6.99 -26.93
C CYS A 49 3.37 -7.01 -28.46
N ARG A 50 4.40 -7.66 -29.03
CA ARG A 50 4.52 -7.80 -30.50
C ARG A 50 3.41 -8.66 -31.07
N ASP A 51 3.04 -9.74 -30.39
CA ASP A 51 1.94 -10.60 -30.82
C ASP A 51 0.60 -9.85 -30.78
N LEU A 52 0.37 -9.05 -29.73
CA LEU A 52 -0.80 -8.17 -29.64
C LEU A 52 -0.83 -7.11 -30.75
N ILE A 53 0.34 -6.51 -31.05
CA ILE A 53 0.48 -5.54 -32.15
C ILE A 53 0.11 -6.17 -33.49
N ASN A 54 0.45 -7.44 -33.72
CA ASN A 54 0.11 -8.14 -34.97
C ASN A 54 -1.40 -8.34 -35.17
N THR A 55 -2.22 -8.18 -34.11
CA THR A 55 -3.68 -8.21 -34.23
C THR A 55 -4.31 -6.86 -34.58
N LEU A 56 -3.52 -5.78 -34.54
CA LEU A 56 -3.99 -4.43 -34.83
C LEU A 56 -4.15 -4.21 -36.35
N PRO A 57 -5.05 -3.30 -36.78
CA PRO A 57 -5.17 -2.94 -38.19
C PRO A 57 -3.88 -2.32 -38.71
N GLU A 58 -3.57 -2.54 -39.99
CA GLU A 58 -2.41 -1.90 -40.62
C GLU A 58 -2.57 -0.38 -40.67
N GLY A 59 -1.51 0.33 -40.31
CA GLY A 59 -1.43 1.78 -40.47
C GLY A 59 -1.34 2.17 -41.95
N LYS A 60 -1.89 3.33 -42.32
CA LYS A 60 -1.71 3.86 -43.68
C LYS A 60 -0.24 4.15 -43.97
N GLU A 61 0.18 3.90 -45.21
CA GLU A 61 1.51 4.27 -45.67
C GLU A 61 1.80 5.77 -45.47
N GLY A 62 3.02 6.07 -45.07
CA GLY A 62 3.48 7.41 -44.78
C GLY A 62 4.95 7.43 -44.40
N SER A 63 5.56 8.62 -44.40
CA SER A 63 6.99 8.79 -44.11
C SER A 63 7.32 9.00 -42.64
N ARG A 64 6.33 9.31 -41.80
CA ARG A 64 6.52 9.62 -40.37
C ARG A 64 5.66 8.71 -39.51
N ALA A 65 6.28 8.12 -38.50
CA ALA A 65 5.59 7.35 -37.46
C ALA A 65 4.50 8.19 -36.78
N ASP A 66 3.33 7.60 -36.60
CA ASP A 66 2.16 8.22 -36.00
C ASP A 66 2.10 7.89 -34.50
N GLU A 67 2.57 8.83 -33.68
CA GLU A 67 2.55 8.72 -32.21
C GLU A 67 1.14 8.50 -31.61
N ARG A 68 0.06 8.67 -32.41
CA ARG A 68 -1.30 8.33 -31.97
C ARG A 68 -1.44 6.85 -31.61
N TRP A 69 -0.62 5.98 -32.20
CA TRP A 69 -0.56 4.57 -31.84
C TRP A 69 -0.30 4.33 -30.34
N TYR A 70 0.48 5.18 -29.67
CA TYR A 70 0.79 5.02 -28.24
C TYR A 70 -0.45 5.06 -27.35
N TRP A 71 -1.51 5.76 -27.75
CA TRP A 71 -2.76 5.80 -27.00
C TRP A 71 -3.93 5.07 -27.65
N ALA A 72 -3.86 4.82 -28.96
CA ALA A 72 -4.87 4.07 -29.69
C ALA A 72 -4.72 2.55 -29.52
N ALA A 73 -3.49 2.03 -29.48
CA ALA A 73 -3.24 0.59 -29.46
C ALA A 73 -3.94 -0.13 -28.30
N PRO A 74 -3.91 0.35 -27.04
CA PRO A 74 -4.57 -0.34 -25.93
C PRO A 74 -6.07 -0.55 -26.15
N ILE A 75 -6.82 0.49 -26.54
CA ILE A 75 -8.27 0.36 -26.77
C ILE A 75 -8.60 -0.50 -28.00
N LEU A 76 -7.74 -0.50 -29.03
CA LEU A 76 -7.91 -1.33 -30.22
C LEU A 76 -7.66 -2.81 -29.91
N ILE A 77 -6.64 -3.12 -29.10
CA ILE A 77 -6.38 -4.49 -28.61
C ILE A 77 -7.60 -5.02 -27.85
N ASP A 78 -8.23 -4.16 -27.03
CA ASP A 78 -9.42 -4.49 -26.24
C ASP A 78 -10.75 -4.43 -27.03
N GLY A 79 -10.72 -4.28 -28.36
CA GLY A 79 -11.94 -4.18 -29.18
C GLY A 79 -12.85 -5.42 -29.14
N HIS A 80 -12.39 -6.53 -28.55
CA HIS A 80 -13.11 -7.79 -28.43
C HIS A 80 -13.79 -8.00 -27.06
N ASN A 81 -13.61 -7.09 -26.10
CA ASN A 81 -14.18 -7.18 -24.75
C ASN A 81 -15.02 -5.95 -24.38
N GLY A 82 -15.60 -5.94 -23.18
CA GLY A 82 -16.51 -4.89 -22.72
C GLY A 82 -15.89 -3.50 -22.48
N LEU A 83 -14.58 -3.30 -22.66
CA LEU A 83 -13.91 -2.02 -22.38
C LEU A 83 -14.46 -0.88 -23.24
N LEU A 84 -14.68 -1.12 -24.53
CA LEU A 84 -15.20 -0.08 -25.45
C LEU A 84 -16.63 0.32 -25.07
N ASP A 85 -17.48 -0.64 -24.74
CA ASP A 85 -18.86 -0.39 -24.30
C ASP A 85 -18.89 0.39 -22.98
N TRP A 86 -17.98 0.08 -22.06
CA TRP A 86 -17.80 0.85 -20.83
C TRP A 86 -17.32 2.28 -21.10
N CYS A 87 -16.42 2.51 -22.06
CA CYS A 87 -16.00 3.86 -22.45
C CYS A 87 -17.14 4.70 -23.04
N LYS A 88 -18.06 4.06 -23.76
CA LYS A 88 -19.26 4.69 -24.36
C LYS A 88 -20.34 5.00 -23.32
N SER A 89 -20.44 4.18 -22.27
CA SER A 89 -21.48 4.32 -21.26
C SER A 89 -21.35 5.61 -20.44
N GLU A 90 -22.46 6.32 -20.26
CA GLU A 90 -22.55 7.48 -19.34
C GLU A 90 -22.37 7.08 -17.87
N LEU A 91 -22.60 5.80 -17.54
CA LEU A 91 -22.35 5.21 -16.23
C LEU A 91 -20.97 4.51 -16.14
N GLY A 92 -20.19 4.55 -17.22
CA GLY A 92 -18.85 3.95 -17.30
C GLY A 92 -17.75 4.95 -16.95
N TRP A 93 -16.75 5.09 -17.81
CA TRP A 93 -15.58 5.94 -17.50
C TRP A 93 -15.95 7.40 -17.25
N ARG A 94 -16.98 7.89 -17.95
CA ARG A 94 -17.46 9.27 -17.85
C ARG A 94 -17.91 9.66 -16.44
N SER A 95 -18.36 8.70 -15.63
CA SER A 95 -18.82 8.91 -14.25
C SER A 95 -17.86 8.35 -13.20
N ALA A 96 -16.95 7.45 -13.58
CA ALA A 96 -16.04 6.75 -12.66
C ALA A 96 -14.98 7.65 -12.00
N THR A 97 -14.66 8.80 -12.61
CA THR A 97 -13.66 9.73 -12.09
C THR A 97 -14.36 10.97 -11.50
N PRO A 98 -14.33 11.17 -10.17
CA PRO A 98 -14.94 12.32 -9.51
C PRO A 98 -14.00 13.52 -9.71
N ASP A 99 -14.03 14.12 -10.89
CA ASP A 99 -13.14 15.24 -11.17
C ASP A 99 -13.94 16.52 -11.35
N HIS A 100 -13.86 17.39 -10.33
CA HIS A 100 -14.32 18.77 -10.39
C HIS A 100 -13.31 19.68 -11.11
N GLU A 101 -12.07 19.21 -11.36
CA GLU A 101 -11.00 20.01 -11.99
C GLU A 101 -10.80 19.72 -13.49
N SER A 102 -11.21 18.56 -14.03
CA SER A 102 -11.23 18.33 -15.48
C SER A 102 -12.56 18.76 -16.10
N GLY A 103 -12.64 20.05 -16.40
CA GLY A 103 -13.68 20.62 -17.24
C GLY A 103 -13.83 19.87 -18.57
N THR A 104 -15.02 19.99 -19.17
CA THR A 104 -15.49 19.65 -20.53
C THR A 104 -14.60 18.83 -21.50
N ARG A 105 -13.29 19.07 -21.57
CA ARG A 105 -12.33 18.41 -22.47
C ARG A 105 -12.08 16.92 -22.22
N PHE A 106 -12.24 16.40 -20.99
CA PHE A 106 -12.03 14.95 -20.76
C PHE A 106 -13.03 14.10 -21.55
N ARG A 107 -14.28 14.58 -21.70
CA ARG A 107 -15.27 13.93 -22.56
C ARG A 107 -14.82 13.93 -24.02
N ASP A 108 -14.28 15.05 -24.51
CA ASP A 108 -13.72 15.13 -25.86
C ASP A 108 -12.57 14.12 -26.08
N HIS A 109 -11.72 13.89 -25.07
CA HIS A 109 -10.67 12.87 -25.13
C HIS A 109 -11.23 11.44 -25.23
N LEU A 110 -12.29 11.13 -24.46
CA LEU A 110 -12.98 9.84 -24.54
C LEU A 110 -13.71 9.66 -25.87
N ASP A 111 -14.36 10.71 -26.39
CA ASP A 111 -14.99 10.69 -27.71
C ASP A 111 -13.95 10.39 -28.80
N LEU A 112 -12.77 11.00 -28.73
CA LEU A 112 -11.67 10.70 -29.66
C LEU A 112 -11.18 9.25 -29.54
N LEU A 113 -11.05 8.73 -28.31
CA LEU A 113 -10.65 7.35 -28.06
C LEU A 113 -11.65 6.35 -28.66
N VAL A 114 -12.96 6.57 -28.42
CA VAL A 114 -14.05 5.75 -28.96
C VAL A 114 -14.07 5.83 -30.49
N ASN A 115 -13.92 7.02 -31.08
CA ASN A 115 -13.89 7.19 -32.54
C ASN A 115 -12.76 6.39 -33.21
N VAL A 116 -11.59 6.29 -32.58
CA VAL A 116 -10.51 5.44 -33.09
C VAL A 116 -10.87 3.96 -32.99
N ALA A 117 -11.40 3.53 -31.84
CA ALA A 117 -11.77 2.15 -31.61
C ALA A 117 -12.87 1.64 -32.56
N GLU A 118 -13.77 2.53 -32.99
CA GLU A 118 -14.81 2.23 -33.99
C GLU A 118 -14.30 2.29 -35.44
N GLY A 119 -13.03 2.61 -35.67
CA GLY A 119 -12.45 2.74 -37.01
C GLY A 119 -12.81 4.03 -37.75
N ASN A 120 -13.41 5.01 -37.06
CA ASN A 120 -13.79 6.30 -37.65
C ASN A 120 -12.59 7.23 -37.88
N LEU A 121 -11.42 6.91 -37.31
CA LEU A 121 -10.19 7.67 -37.46
C LEU A 121 -9.08 6.79 -38.04
N THR A 122 -8.50 7.21 -39.17
CA THR A 122 -7.37 6.48 -39.76
C THR A 122 -6.03 6.87 -39.15
N LEU A 123 -5.25 5.87 -38.74
CA LEU A 123 -3.91 6.01 -38.20
C LEU A 123 -2.85 5.88 -39.32
N GLY A 124 -1.74 6.57 -39.16
CA GLY A 124 -0.58 6.49 -40.05
C GLY A 124 0.34 5.30 -39.72
N PRO A 125 1.61 5.33 -40.18
CA PRO A 125 2.59 4.28 -39.91
C PRO A 125 2.82 4.07 -38.42
N MET A 126 2.98 2.82 -38.02
CA MET A 126 3.24 2.46 -36.62
C MET A 126 4.66 2.84 -36.18
N PRO A 127 4.86 3.39 -34.97
CA PRO A 127 6.20 3.60 -34.43
C PRO A 127 6.92 2.28 -34.12
N ASP A 128 8.22 2.20 -34.42
CA ASP A 128 9.05 1.01 -34.16
C ASP A 128 9.13 0.65 -32.67
N ASP A 129 8.99 1.66 -31.79
CA ASP A 129 9.03 1.51 -30.33
C ASP A 129 7.64 1.27 -29.70
N LEU A 130 6.59 1.00 -30.49
CA LEU A 130 5.25 0.77 -29.93
C LEU A 130 5.21 -0.40 -28.94
N ALA A 131 5.96 -1.47 -29.22
CA ALA A 131 6.06 -2.62 -28.32
C ALA A 131 6.69 -2.24 -26.97
N ASP A 132 7.66 -1.32 -26.97
CA ASP A 132 8.28 -0.82 -25.75
C ASP A 132 7.27 0.00 -24.92
N VAL A 133 6.50 0.86 -25.58
CA VAL A 133 5.47 1.67 -24.92
C VAL A 133 4.35 0.81 -24.33
N LEU A 134 3.85 -0.17 -25.10
CA LEU A 134 2.84 -1.10 -24.61
C LEU A 134 3.36 -1.94 -23.44
N CYS A 135 4.62 -2.36 -23.49
CA CYS A 135 5.27 -3.05 -22.38
C CYS A 135 5.27 -2.18 -21.11
N ASP A 136 5.68 -0.91 -21.22
CA ASP A 136 5.72 -0.01 -20.08
C ASP A 136 4.32 0.31 -19.52
N LEU A 137 3.33 0.51 -20.40
CA LEU A 137 1.92 0.67 -20.02
C LEU A 137 1.37 -0.58 -19.33
N ALA A 138 1.68 -1.76 -19.86
CA ALA A 138 1.22 -3.02 -19.27
C ALA A 138 1.84 -3.23 -17.89
N LEU A 139 3.13 -2.94 -17.70
CA LEU A 139 3.85 -3.17 -16.45
C LEU A 139 3.54 -2.13 -15.36
N ALA A 140 3.37 -0.85 -15.72
CA ALA A 140 3.29 0.25 -14.76
C ALA A 140 2.18 1.27 -15.01
N GLY A 141 1.35 1.10 -16.04
CA GLY A 141 0.16 1.92 -16.24
C GLY A 141 -0.80 1.74 -15.07
N PRO A 142 -1.14 2.78 -14.29
CA PRO A 142 -1.91 2.60 -13.07
C PRO A 142 -3.30 2.02 -13.28
N GLY A 143 -3.91 2.26 -14.45
CA GLY A 143 -5.17 1.60 -14.82
C GLY A 143 -5.02 0.08 -14.90
N VAL A 144 -3.99 -0.40 -15.60
CA VAL A 144 -3.70 -1.82 -15.78
C VAL A 144 -3.25 -2.47 -14.47
N CYS A 145 -2.38 -1.82 -13.69
CA CYS A 145 -1.92 -2.35 -12.42
C CYS A 145 -3.06 -2.44 -11.38
N ALA A 146 -3.88 -1.40 -11.28
CA ALA A 146 -5.03 -1.39 -10.38
C ALA A 146 -6.07 -2.45 -10.78
N LEU A 147 -6.31 -2.60 -12.09
CA LEU A 147 -7.20 -3.65 -12.60
C LEU A 147 -6.73 -5.05 -12.18
N ARG A 148 -5.43 -5.35 -12.36
CA ARG A 148 -4.84 -6.63 -11.92
C ARG A 148 -4.95 -6.83 -10.40
N ALA A 149 -4.59 -5.84 -9.59
CA ALA A 149 -4.64 -5.95 -8.14
C ALA A 149 -6.07 -6.16 -7.61
N LEU A 150 -7.05 -5.41 -8.13
CA LEU A 150 -8.47 -5.54 -7.75
C LEU A 150 -9.06 -6.87 -8.22
N ARG A 151 -8.71 -7.32 -9.43
CA ARG A 151 -9.13 -8.62 -9.98
C ARG A 151 -8.74 -9.78 -9.07
N ARG A 152 -7.55 -9.74 -8.46
CA ARG A 152 -7.03 -10.81 -7.59
C ARG A 152 -7.87 -11.07 -6.34
N ILE A 153 -8.48 -10.02 -5.77
CA ILE A 153 -9.38 -10.17 -4.62
C ILE A 153 -10.85 -10.35 -5.04
N ALA A 154 -11.20 -10.01 -6.27
CA ALA A 154 -12.56 -10.10 -6.83
C ALA A 154 -12.67 -11.18 -7.91
N GLY A 155 -12.11 -12.37 -7.66
CA GLY A 155 -11.98 -13.45 -8.65
C GLY A 155 -13.29 -13.99 -9.23
N GLY A 156 -14.46 -13.61 -8.69
CA GLY A 156 -15.78 -14.00 -9.22
C GLY A 156 -16.37 -13.04 -10.24
N LEU A 157 -15.74 -11.89 -10.51
CA LEU A 157 -16.15 -10.96 -11.57
C LEU A 157 -15.37 -11.25 -12.86
N ASP A 158 -15.88 -10.84 -14.02
CA ASP A 158 -15.14 -10.81 -15.29
C ASP A 158 -14.21 -9.58 -15.39
N ILE A 159 -13.18 -9.64 -16.23
CA ILE A 159 -12.07 -8.66 -16.19
C ILE A 159 -12.53 -7.32 -16.76
N ASP A 160 -13.48 -7.38 -17.69
CA ASP A 160 -14.17 -6.27 -18.30
C ASP A 160 -15.46 -5.90 -17.57
N ASN A 161 -15.68 -6.42 -16.35
CA ASN A 161 -16.81 -6.03 -15.52
C ASN A 161 -16.81 -4.51 -15.29
N PRO A 162 -17.90 -3.79 -15.58
CA PRO A 162 -17.95 -2.33 -15.47
C PRO A 162 -17.57 -1.77 -14.09
N THR A 163 -17.92 -2.47 -13.00
CA THR A 163 -17.57 -2.04 -11.64
C THR A 163 -16.06 -2.15 -11.41
N LEU A 164 -15.43 -3.21 -11.93
CA LEU A 164 -13.98 -3.41 -11.83
C LEU A 164 -13.20 -2.39 -12.66
N LEU A 165 -13.65 -2.11 -13.90
CA LEU A 165 -13.08 -1.07 -14.76
C LEU A 165 -13.18 0.32 -14.12
N SER A 166 -14.36 0.66 -13.58
CA SER A 166 -14.57 1.94 -12.89
C SER A 166 -13.72 2.06 -11.63
N ALA A 167 -13.57 1.00 -10.84
CA ALA A 167 -12.71 0.98 -9.66
C ALA A 167 -11.23 1.19 -10.03
N ALA A 168 -10.73 0.49 -11.06
CA ALA A 168 -9.37 0.65 -11.55
C ALA A 168 -9.10 2.06 -12.11
N ALA A 169 -10.04 2.62 -12.89
CA ALA A 169 -9.96 3.98 -13.40
C ALA A 169 -9.96 5.03 -12.27
N ARG A 170 -10.72 4.80 -11.20
CA ARG A 170 -10.73 5.66 -10.01
C ARG A 170 -9.38 5.66 -9.31
N VAL A 171 -8.76 4.50 -9.12
CA VAL A 171 -7.39 4.38 -8.60
C VAL A 171 -6.39 5.11 -9.49
N ALA A 172 -6.46 4.91 -10.81
CA ALA A 172 -5.58 5.55 -11.77
C ALA A 172 -5.69 7.09 -11.73
N SER A 173 -6.91 7.63 -11.53
CA SER A 173 -7.12 9.06 -11.33
C SER A 173 -6.46 9.57 -10.05
N GLY A 174 -6.46 8.78 -8.97
CA GLY A 174 -5.68 9.07 -7.76
C GLY A 174 -4.18 9.19 -8.06
N PHE A 175 -3.61 8.25 -8.83
CA PHE A 175 -2.20 8.35 -9.23
C PHE A 175 -1.93 9.58 -10.09
N ARG A 176 -2.86 9.96 -10.98
CA ARG A 176 -2.73 11.20 -11.75
C ARG A 176 -2.63 12.41 -10.82
N SER A 177 -3.42 12.47 -9.75
CA SER A 177 -3.30 13.51 -8.72
C SER A 177 -1.92 13.52 -8.06
N LEU A 178 -1.39 12.35 -7.70
CA LEU A 178 -0.05 12.19 -7.11
C LEU A 178 1.07 12.65 -8.06
N PHE A 179 1.02 12.22 -9.33
CA PHE A 179 2.03 12.56 -10.33
C PHE A 179 1.90 13.99 -10.83
N ASN A 180 0.75 14.64 -10.73
CA ASN A 180 0.61 16.05 -11.09
C ASN A 180 1.06 17.01 -9.99
N MET A 181 1.55 16.51 -8.84
CA MET A 181 2.13 17.37 -7.81
C MET A 181 3.45 18.01 -8.30
N PRO A 182 3.66 19.33 -8.10
CA PRO A 182 4.86 20.03 -8.58
C PRO A 182 6.18 19.40 -8.14
N GLU A 183 6.23 18.88 -6.92
CA GLU A 183 7.41 18.25 -6.35
C GLU A 183 7.71 16.90 -7.01
N THR A 184 6.66 16.13 -7.35
CA THR A 184 6.78 14.88 -8.11
C THR A 184 7.24 15.16 -9.53
N ILE A 185 6.69 16.20 -10.17
CA ILE A 185 7.12 16.63 -11.51
C ILE A 185 8.59 17.02 -11.51
N ALA A 186 9.02 17.82 -10.54
CA ALA A 186 10.41 18.26 -10.41
C ALA A 186 11.36 17.08 -10.17
N MET A 187 10.96 16.13 -9.29
CA MET A 187 11.74 14.93 -8.99
C MET A 187 11.95 14.07 -10.24
N LEU A 188 10.88 13.77 -10.99
CA LEU A 188 10.97 12.87 -12.14
C LEU A 188 11.69 13.52 -13.33
N ARG A 189 11.42 14.81 -13.62
CA ARG A 189 12.14 15.53 -14.67
C ARG A 189 13.63 15.70 -14.38
N GLY A 190 14.02 15.70 -13.09
CA GLY A 190 15.42 15.69 -12.70
C GLY A 190 16.11 14.33 -12.88
N ALA A 191 15.35 13.25 -13.05
CA ALA A 191 15.86 11.88 -13.13
C ALA A 191 16.03 11.35 -14.57
N GLY A 192 15.47 12.02 -15.59
CA GLY A 192 15.58 11.57 -16.98
C GLY A 192 15.10 12.59 -18.02
N GLU A 193 15.42 12.34 -19.29
CA GLU A 193 15.18 13.25 -20.41
C GLU A 193 13.92 12.91 -21.25
N ASP A 194 13.17 11.87 -20.88
CA ASP A 194 11.99 11.44 -21.62
C ASP A 194 10.76 12.35 -21.36
N THR A 195 9.72 12.17 -22.16
CA THR A 195 8.40 12.75 -21.94
C THR A 195 7.87 12.38 -20.55
N TYR A 196 7.19 13.33 -19.90
CA TYR A 196 6.81 13.19 -18.50
C TYR A 196 6.00 11.92 -18.18
N TRP A 197 5.07 11.53 -19.06
CA TRP A 197 4.25 10.33 -18.85
C TRP A 197 5.04 9.02 -19.01
N ARG A 198 6.15 9.01 -19.77
CA ARG A 198 7.05 7.85 -19.82
C ARG A 198 7.90 7.77 -18.56
N LEU A 199 8.34 8.92 -18.02
CA LEU A 199 9.05 8.97 -16.74
C LEU A 199 8.20 8.43 -15.57
N THR A 200 6.88 8.68 -15.58
CA THR A 200 5.98 8.10 -14.55
C THR A 200 5.86 6.59 -14.67
N LEU A 201 5.79 6.04 -15.89
CA LEU A 201 5.79 4.59 -16.12
C LEU A 201 7.11 3.97 -15.67
N GLN A 202 8.25 4.53 -16.07
CA GLN A 202 9.56 4.01 -15.67
C GLN A 202 9.71 4.02 -14.14
N TYR A 203 9.30 5.10 -13.47
CA TYR A 203 9.28 5.16 -12.00
C TYR A 203 8.39 4.07 -11.39
N GLY A 204 7.25 3.77 -12.01
CA GLY A 204 6.37 2.68 -11.59
C GLY A 204 7.00 1.29 -11.77
N ILE A 205 7.79 1.08 -12.82
CA ILE A 205 8.53 -0.17 -13.05
C ILE A 205 9.65 -0.31 -12.02
N ASP A 206 10.47 0.73 -11.84
CA ASP A 206 11.59 0.74 -10.89
C ASP A 206 11.11 0.54 -9.45
N GLY A 207 9.95 1.11 -9.12
CA GLY A 207 9.30 0.98 -7.81
C GLY A 207 8.42 -0.26 -7.65
N ASN A 208 8.32 -1.12 -8.67
CA ASN A 208 7.44 -2.29 -8.71
C ASN A 208 5.99 -1.98 -8.28
N LEU A 209 5.36 -1.04 -8.99
CA LEU A 209 4.01 -0.56 -8.69
C LEU A 209 2.98 -1.69 -8.59
N GLN A 210 3.14 -2.76 -9.39
CA GLN A 210 2.24 -3.91 -9.33
C GLN A 210 2.24 -4.54 -7.93
N ALA A 211 3.41 -4.92 -7.41
CA ALA A 211 3.52 -5.56 -6.10
C ALA A 211 3.02 -4.65 -4.96
N VAL A 212 3.27 -3.34 -5.07
CA VAL A 212 2.76 -2.35 -4.12
C VAL A 212 1.23 -2.35 -4.07
N LEU A 213 0.57 -2.37 -5.23
CA LEU A 213 -0.89 -2.39 -5.30
C LEU A 213 -1.47 -3.73 -4.85
N ASP A 214 -0.81 -4.85 -5.18
CA ASP A 214 -1.24 -6.17 -4.72
C ASP A 214 -1.24 -6.28 -3.19
N GLU A 215 -0.17 -5.81 -2.54
CA GLU A 215 -0.10 -5.76 -1.07
C GLU A 215 -1.14 -4.80 -0.50
N TYR A 216 -1.29 -3.61 -1.09
CA TYR A 216 -2.18 -2.60 -0.53
C TYR A 216 -3.66 -3.01 -0.63
N VAL A 217 -4.08 -3.59 -1.77
CA VAL A 217 -5.42 -4.11 -1.97
C VAL A 217 -5.71 -5.28 -1.01
N HIS A 218 -4.75 -6.20 -0.81
CA HIS A 218 -4.86 -7.28 0.18
C HIS A 218 -5.13 -6.72 1.59
N VAL A 219 -4.32 -5.75 2.01
CA VAL A 219 -4.43 -5.16 3.35
C VAL A 219 -5.74 -4.41 3.52
N LEU A 220 -6.15 -3.62 2.52
CA LEU A 220 -7.38 -2.82 2.59
C LEU A 220 -8.63 -3.68 2.71
N ARG A 221 -8.65 -4.86 2.09
CA ARG A 221 -9.77 -5.82 2.21
C ARG A 221 -10.07 -6.14 3.68
N GLU A 222 -9.04 -6.36 4.49
CA GLU A 222 -9.20 -6.67 5.91
C GLU A 222 -9.33 -5.41 6.77
N SER A 223 -8.53 -4.37 6.52
CA SER A 223 -8.54 -3.17 7.36
C SER A 223 -9.83 -2.34 7.24
N LEU A 224 -10.50 -2.41 6.09
CA LEU A 224 -11.80 -1.77 5.87
C LEU A 224 -12.97 -2.68 6.30
N GLY A 225 -12.71 -3.90 6.77
CA GLY A 225 -13.74 -4.84 7.23
C GLY A 225 -14.63 -5.39 6.11
N LEU A 226 -14.08 -5.57 4.90
CA LEU A 226 -14.86 -5.87 3.69
C LEU A 226 -15.04 -7.37 3.43
N GLN A 227 -14.55 -8.26 4.30
CA GLN A 227 -14.50 -9.70 4.06
C GLN A 227 -15.87 -10.32 3.78
N GLU A 228 -16.91 -9.86 4.47
CA GLU A 228 -18.29 -10.35 4.36
C GLU A 228 -19.15 -9.56 3.36
N HIS A 229 -18.57 -8.55 2.70
CA HIS A 229 -19.26 -7.75 1.69
C HIS A 229 -19.24 -8.42 0.31
N SER A 230 -20.11 -7.97 -0.60
CA SER A 230 -20.08 -8.41 -1.99
C SER A 230 -18.76 -7.99 -2.67
N GLN A 231 -18.35 -8.73 -3.71
CA GLN A 231 -17.13 -8.41 -4.45
C GLN A 231 -17.16 -6.99 -5.04
N GLN A 232 -18.34 -6.53 -5.49
CA GLN A 232 -18.55 -5.19 -6.02
C GLN A 232 -18.36 -4.10 -4.95
N GLU A 233 -18.85 -4.32 -3.73
CA GLU A 233 -18.64 -3.40 -2.61
C GLU A 233 -17.19 -3.38 -2.16
N GLN A 234 -16.53 -4.55 -2.13
CA GLN A 234 -15.11 -4.67 -1.80
C GLN A 234 -14.25 -3.80 -2.73
N ILE A 235 -14.37 -3.98 -4.05
CA ILE A 235 -13.57 -3.23 -5.02
C ILE A 235 -13.88 -1.73 -5.02
N ALA A 236 -15.16 -1.35 -4.82
CA ALA A 236 -15.56 0.05 -4.79
C ALA A 236 -14.98 0.78 -3.58
N ALA A 237 -15.10 0.20 -2.38
CA ALA A 237 -14.57 0.78 -1.15
C ALA A 237 -13.04 0.86 -1.14
N ILE A 238 -12.36 -0.18 -1.66
CA ILE A 238 -10.90 -0.20 -1.78
C ILE A 238 -10.43 0.88 -2.77
N ALA A 239 -11.05 0.97 -3.95
CA ALA A 239 -10.68 1.99 -4.94
C ALA A 239 -10.93 3.42 -4.44
N GLU A 240 -12.02 3.63 -3.69
CA GLU A 240 -12.30 4.90 -3.04
C GLU A 240 -11.25 5.27 -2.00
N CYS A 241 -10.85 4.33 -1.13
CA CYS A 241 -9.79 4.54 -0.15
C CYS A 241 -8.47 4.92 -0.83
N ILE A 242 -8.03 4.15 -1.84
CA ILE A 242 -6.79 4.40 -2.59
C ILE A 242 -6.83 5.77 -3.27
N GLN A 243 -7.94 6.11 -3.94
CA GLN A 243 -8.06 7.40 -4.61
C GLN A 243 -8.05 8.57 -3.62
N SER A 244 -8.69 8.41 -2.47
CA SER A 244 -8.72 9.41 -1.40
C SER A 244 -7.31 9.69 -0.86
N VAL A 245 -6.53 8.66 -0.52
CA VAL A 245 -5.17 8.84 0.02
C VAL A 245 -4.21 9.44 -1.01
N LEU A 246 -4.30 9.05 -2.28
CA LEU A 246 -3.47 9.58 -3.36
C LEU A 246 -3.82 11.04 -3.71
N SER A 247 -5.08 11.44 -3.48
CA SER A 247 -5.57 12.79 -3.78
C SER A 247 -5.51 13.74 -2.58
N LEU A 248 -4.92 13.30 -1.46
CA LEU A 248 -4.86 14.08 -0.23
C LEU A 248 -4.13 15.41 -0.47
N ARG A 249 -4.87 16.51 -0.38
CA ARG A 249 -4.31 17.86 -0.41
C ARG A 249 -3.52 18.08 0.89
N THR A 250 -2.37 18.73 0.79
CA THR A 250 -1.50 18.82 1.96
C THR A 250 -1.76 20.00 2.84
N ALA A 251 -1.52 19.74 4.12
CA ALA A 251 -1.44 20.76 5.13
C ALA A 251 -0.41 21.83 4.76
N GLN A 252 -0.84 23.08 4.93
CA GLN A 252 0.10 24.16 5.21
C GLN A 252 0.47 24.08 6.69
N ILE A 253 1.78 24.14 6.96
CA ILE A 253 2.32 24.30 8.30
C ILE A 253 2.69 25.76 8.45
N ARG A 254 2.22 26.37 9.52
CA ARG A 254 2.64 27.69 9.95
C ARG A 254 3.97 27.57 10.70
N ILE A 255 4.97 28.32 10.25
CA ILE A 255 6.31 28.35 10.84
C ILE A 255 6.52 29.73 11.44
N ASP A 256 6.91 29.77 12.71
CA ASP A 256 7.34 30.99 13.38
C ASP A 256 8.70 31.43 12.82
N GLU A 257 8.77 32.66 12.31
CA GLU A 257 9.98 33.26 11.77
C GLU A 257 10.48 34.36 12.72
N ILE A 258 11.65 34.14 13.31
CA ILE A 258 12.27 35.13 14.20
C ILE A 258 13.07 36.13 13.35
N LYS A 259 12.54 37.35 13.23
CA LYS A 259 13.18 38.47 12.50
C LYS A 259 13.81 39.46 13.47
N ARG A 260 14.92 40.07 13.07
CA ARG A 260 15.50 41.20 13.82
C ARG A 260 14.79 42.50 13.43
N GLY A 261 14.06 43.09 14.37
CA GLY A 261 13.47 44.42 14.26
C GLY A 261 14.40 45.54 14.72
N ARG A 262 13.91 46.78 14.69
CA ARG A 262 14.68 47.99 15.10
C ARG A 262 14.97 48.04 16.61
N GLU A 263 14.09 47.49 17.44
CA GLU A 263 14.20 47.51 18.91
C GLU A 263 14.38 46.11 19.55
N GLY A 264 14.58 45.05 18.74
CA GLY A 264 14.71 43.70 19.27
C GLY A 264 14.43 42.61 18.23
N PHE A 265 13.95 41.45 18.69
CA PHE A 265 13.47 40.38 17.82
C PHE A 265 11.94 40.42 17.75
N VAL A 266 11.39 40.20 16.56
CA VAL A 266 9.96 40.08 16.31
C VAL A 266 9.72 38.65 15.81
N VAL A 267 8.70 37.99 16.35
CA VAL A 267 8.21 36.72 15.83
C VAL A 267 7.14 37.05 14.81
N ASP A 268 7.43 36.74 13.55
CA ASP A 268 6.49 36.77 12.44
C ASP A 268 6.10 35.32 12.10
N ASP A 269 5.21 35.11 11.13
CA ASP A 269 4.89 33.78 10.64
C ASP A 269 4.84 33.68 9.12
N PHE A 270 5.07 32.48 8.60
CA PHE A 270 4.75 32.16 7.21
C PHE A 270 4.26 30.73 7.07
N ASN A 271 3.42 30.50 6.06
CA ASN A 271 2.89 29.18 5.74
C ASN A 271 3.78 28.49 4.72
N THR A 272 4.20 27.27 5.01
CA THR A 272 4.86 26.37 4.06
C THR A 272 4.03 25.11 3.84
N ARG A 273 4.13 24.49 2.67
CA ARG A 273 3.47 23.20 2.40
C ARG A 273 4.38 22.07 2.88
N CYS A 274 3.85 21.16 3.68
CA CYS A 274 4.57 19.95 4.06
C CYS A 274 3.90 18.71 3.45
N ARG A 275 4.61 18.04 2.54
CA ARG A 275 4.09 16.88 1.80
C ARG A 275 4.55 15.53 2.36
N PHE A 276 5.74 15.48 2.97
CA PHE A 276 6.36 14.24 3.44
C PHE A 276 6.08 13.93 4.91
N ALA A 277 5.81 14.98 5.69
CA ALA A 277 5.51 14.87 7.11
C ALA A 277 4.18 15.57 7.40
N LEU A 278 3.30 14.92 8.15
CA LEU A 278 2.07 15.54 8.64
C LEU A 278 2.02 15.50 10.17
N ARG A 279 1.39 16.51 10.76
CA ARG A 279 0.96 16.44 12.16
C ARG A 279 -0.34 15.67 12.21
N PHE A 280 -0.45 14.71 13.12
CA PHE A 280 -1.72 14.05 13.39
C PHE A 280 -2.73 15.02 14.02
N GLY A 281 -3.97 14.97 13.55
CA GLY A 281 -5.07 15.85 13.94
C GLY A 281 -5.70 16.56 12.75
N ASP A 282 -6.77 17.31 12.99
CA ASP A 282 -7.42 18.08 11.93
C ASP A 282 -6.47 19.14 11.37
N ILE A 283 -6.36 19.15 10.05
CA ILE A 283 -5.70 20.22 9.30
C ILE A 283 -6.78 21.24 9.00
N ARG A 284 -6.58 22.47 9.45
CA ARG A 284 -7.56 23.55 9.30
C ARG A 284 -7.05 24.62 8.34
N ASP A 285 -7.95 25.28 7.63
CA ASP A 285 -7.64 26.47 6.83
C ASP A 285 -7.48 27.71 7.71
N ASP A 286 -7.18 28.85 7.07
CA ASP A 286 -7.06 30.16 7.74
C ASP A 286 -8.39 30.62 8.37
N ASN A 287 -9.54 30.06 7.94
CA ASN A 287 -10.86 30.31 8.51
C ASN A 287 -11.23 29.29 9.61
N ASN A 288 -10.28 28.48 10.06
CA ASN A 288 -10.45 27.44 11.09
C ASN A 288 -11.43 26.31 10.71
N GLN A 289 -11.72 26.13 9.42
CA GLN A 289 -12.48 25.00 8.87
C GLN A 289 -11.56 23.80 8.65
N ALA A 290 -12.00 22.60 9.03
CA ALA A 290 -11.23 21.38 8.81
C ALA A 290 -11.13 21.06 7.30
N LEU A 291 -9.95 21.28 6.73
CA LEU A 291 -9.59 20.93 5.36
C LEU A 291 -9.37 19.42 5.20
N VAL A 292 -8.75 18.80 6.21
CA VAL A 292 -8.48 17.36 6.24
C VAL A 292 -8.74 16.87 7.65
N ARG A 293 -9.56 15.82 7.76
CA ARG A 293 -9.89 15.19 9.04
C ARG A 293 -8.75 14.27 9.50
N ALA A 294 -8.63 14.10 10.81
CA ALA A 294 -7.63 13.20 11.40
C ALA A 294 -7.66 11.77 10.81
N ASP A 295 -8.84 11.23 10.48
CA ASP A 295 -8.96 9.89 9.86
C ASP A 295 -8.29 9.83 8.50
N SER A 296 -8.48 10.83 7.63
CA SER A 296 -7.83 10.88 6.33
C SER A 296 -6.30 10.98 6.44
N VAL A 297 -5.79 11.66 7.47
CA VAL A 297 -4.34 11.72 7.77
C VAL A 297 -3.83 10.34 8.20
N ARG A 298 -4.58 9.62 9.05
CA ARG A 298 -4.24 8.25 9.46
C ARG A 298 -4.23 7.31 8.25
N ASP A 299 -5.27 7.34 7.43
CA ASP A 299 -5.42 6.44 6.29
C ASP A 299 -4.30 6.67 5.26
N ALA A 300 -3.91 7.93 5.03
CA ALA A 300 -2.78 8.26 4.17
C ALA A 300 -1.43 7.79 4.76
N PHE A 301 -1.20 7.92 6.07
CA PHE A 301 0.01 7.39 6.71
C PHE A 301 0.04 5.86 6.74
N ASN A 302 -1.12 5.21 6.78
CA ASN A 302 -1.29 3.76 6.63
C ASN A 302 -1.43 3.34 5.16
N SER A 303 -0.98 4.15 4.22
CA SER A 303 -0.84 3.79 2.80
C SER A 303 0.65 3.66 2.44
N PRO A 304 1.00 2.99 1.32
CA PRO A 304 2.38 2.99 0.82
C PRO A 304 2.79 4.35 0.22
N PHE A 305 1.91 5.34 0.23
CA PHE A 305 2.11 6.67 -0.33
C PHE A 305 2.36 7.71 0.76
N ARG A 306 2.63 8.96 0.34
CA ARG A 306 2.90 10.06 1.27
C ARG A 306 1.65 10.35 2.14
N PRO A 307 1.82 10.77 3.41
CA PRO A 307 3.08 11.12 4.08
C PRO A 307 3.86 9.92 4.63
N PHE A 308 5.19 10.07 4.73
CA PHE A 308 6.07 9.02 5.28
C PHE A 308 6.48 9.28 6.74
N VAL A 309 6.17 10.47 7.27
CA VAL A 309 6.41 10.84 8.66
C VAL A 309 5.12 11.37 9.26
N LEU A 310 4.70 10.82 10.40
CA LEU A 310 3.57 11.32 11.17
C LEU A 310 4.04 11.78 12.54
N ALA A 311 3.86 13.06 12.82
CA ALA A 311 4.13 13.64 14.13
C ALA A 311 2.84 13.66 14.96
N SER A 312 2.80 12.94 16.07
CA SER A 312 1.66 12.90 16.98
C SER A 312 2.06 13.36 18.39
N THR A 313 1.12 13.99 19.09
CA THR A 313 1.27 14.40 20.50
C THR A 313 0.46 13.46 21.40
N SER A 314 0.36 13.74 22.70
CA SER A 314 -0.52 13.00 23.62
C SER A 314 -2.01 13.04 23.23
N ILE A 315 -2.42 13.90 22.30
CA ILE A 315 -3.79 13.95 21.77
C ILE A 315 -4.13 12.71 20.92
N GLY A 316 -3.14 11.98 20.40
CA GLY A 316 -3.36 10.70 19.74
C GLY A 316 -3.58 9.52 20.70
N GLN A 317 -4.16 9.73 21.90
CA GLN A 317 -4.23 8.71 22.94
C GLN A 317 -5.43 7.76 22.79
N GLU A 318 -5.10 6.46 22.84
CA GLU A 318 -5.96 5.27 22.70
C GLU A 318 -6.60 5.00 21.33
N GLY A 319 -6.65 3.72 20.93
CA GLY A 319 -7.41 3.24 19.77
C GLY A 319 -6.90 3.53 18.35
N LEU A 320 -5.75 4.20 18.15
CA LEU A 320 -5.22 4.46 16.80
C LEU A 320 -4.10 3.49 16.41
N ASP A 321 -4.25 2.92 15.22
CA ASP A 321 -3.34 1.97 14.62
C ASP A 321 -2.56 2.61 13.46
N PHE A 322 -1.25 2.43 13.48
CA PHE A 322 -0.28 2.99 12.51
C PHE A 322 0.65 1.91 11.93
N HIS A 323 0.31 0.64 12.12
CA HIS A 323 1.18 -0.51 11.86
C HIS A 323 1.34 -0.87 10.39
N THR A 324 0.46 -0.37 9.52
CA THR A 324 0.32 -0.90 8.17
C THR A 324 1.59 -0.67 7.36
N TRP A 325 2.11 0.56 7.33
CA TRP A 325 3.36 0.88 6.61
C TRP A 325 4.44 1.49 7.51
N CYS A 326 4.18 1.65 8.81
CA CYS A 326 5.18 2.15 9.74
C CYS A 326 6.17 1.06 10.15
N HIS A 327 7.46 1.36 10.06
CA HIS A 327 8.55 0.49 10.53
C HIS A 327 9.37 1.11 11.66
N ALA A 328 9.13 2.38 12.02
CA ALA A 328 9.96 3.09 13.00
C ALA A 328 9.13 4.04 13.87
N VAL A 329 9.36 4.01 15.17
CA VAL A 329 8.79 4.94 16.14
C VAL A 329 9.90 5.78 16.73
N VAL A 330 9.77 7.10 16.58
CA VAL A 330 10.69 8.08 17.17
C VAL A 330 10.06 8.64 18.44
N HIS A 331 10.63 8.35 19.60
CA HIS A 331 10.21 8.97 20.85
C HIS A 331 10.99 10.28 21.05
N TRP A 332 10.43 11.39 20.58
CA TRP A 332 11.02 12.72 20.79
C TRP A 332 11.23 13.00 22.29
N ASN A 333 10.24 12.65 23.11
CA ASN A 333 10.33 12.67 24.57
C ASN A 333 9.99 11.28 25.14
N LEU A 334 10.81 10.79 26.07
CA LEU A 334 10.50 9.54 26.78
C LEU A 334 9.26 9.71 27.67
N PRO A 335 8.34 8.74 27.70
CA PRO A 335 7.22 8.76 28.64
C PRO A 335 7.71 8.66 30.10
N SER A 336 6.84 9.00 31.05
CA SER A 336 7.17 8.94 32.48
C SER A 336 7.14 7.51 33.02
N ASN A 337 6.32 6.63 32.44
CA ASN A 337 6.15 5.25 32.87
C ASN A 337 6.30 4.24 31.71
N PRO A 338 6.57 2.95 32.00
CA PRO A 338 6.72 1.91 30.97
C PRO A 338 5.44 1.56 30.22
N VAL A 339 4.27 1.70 30.85
CA VAL A 339 2.97 1.39 30.22
C VAL A 339 2.72 2.31 29.04
N ASP A 340 2.94 3.61 29.21
CA ASP A 340 2.86 4.61 28.15
C ASP A 340 3.85 4.31 27.01
N LEU A 341 5.02 3.76 27.33
CA LEU A 341 5.99 3.35 26.31
C LEU A 341 5.44 2.19 25.48
N GLU A 342 4.94 1.14 26.15
CA GLU A 342 4.33 -0.02 25.51
C GLU A 342 3.11 0.38 24.65
N GLN A 343 2.24 1.23 25.18
CA GLN A 343 1.04 1.70 24.48
C GLN A 343 1.38 2.56 23.25
N ARG A 344 2.46 3.36 23.30
CA ARG A 344 2.93 4.13 22.14
C ARG A 344 3.46 3.21 21.04
N GLU A 345 4.22 2.19 21.40
CA GLU A 345 4.79 1.22 20.45
C GLU A 345 3.77 0.22 19.94
N GLY A 346 2.78 -0.14 20.76
CA GLY A 346 1.67 -1.02 20.39
C GLY A 346 0.82 -0.49 19.24
N ARG A 347 0.99 0.78 18.84
CA ARG A 347 0.32 1.35 17.64
C ARG A 347 0.90 0.85 16.33
N VAL A 348 2.18 0.47 16.34
CA VAL A 348 2.88 -0.03 15.16
C VAL A 348 3.09 -1.55 15.21
N HIS A 349 2.89 -2.16 16.38
CA HIS A 349 2.99 -3.60 16.60
C HIS A 349 1.59 -4.23 16.67
N ARG A 350 0.95 -4.42 15.51
CA ARG A 350 -0.42 -4.96 15.39
C ARG A 350 -0.50 -6.04 14.31
N TYR A 351 -1.69 -6.62 14.20
CA TYR A 351 -2.08 -7.61 13.21
C TYR A 351 -1.58 -7.25 11.80
N LYS A 352 -0.90 -8.20 11.15
CA LYS A 352 -0.26 -8.06 9.83
C LYS A 352 0.53 -6.75 9.68
N GLY A 353 1.21 -6.29 10.74
CA GLY A 353 2.08 -5.11 10.71
C GLY A 353 3.17 -5.18 9.63
N HIS A 354 3.75 -4.04 9.27
CA HIS A 354 4.71 -3.95 8.16
C HIS A 354 5.88 -4.93 8.30
N ALA A 355 6.46 -5.06 9.51
CA ALA A 355 7.55 -6.00 9.76
C ALA A 355 7.13 -7.47 9.57
N VAL A 356 5.91 -7.84 9.99
CA VAL A 356 5.36 -9.19 9.80
C VAL A 356 5.23 -9.51 8.31
N ARG A 357 4.60 -8.62 7.54
CA ARG A 357 4.41 -8.83 6.09
C ARG A 357 5.74 -8.94 5.35
N LYS A 358 6.72 -8.10 5.68
CA LYS A 358 8.08 -8.20 5.13
C LYS A 358 8.74 -9.53 5.45
N ASN A 359 8.66 -10.00 6.69
CA ASN A 359 9.28 -11.26 7.09
C ASN A 359 8.56 -12.47 6.44
N VAL A 360 7.23 -12.46 6.33
CA VAL A 360 6.47 -13.50 5.62
C VAL A 360 6.88 -13.53 4.14
N ALA A 361 6.99 -12.38 3.48
CA ALA A 361 7.45 -12.29 2.10
C ALA A 361 8.92 -12.73 1.94
N GLU A 362 9.79 -12.43 2.90
CA GLU A 362 11.19 -12.88 2.92
C GLU A 362 11.31 -14.40 3.09
N ARG A 363 10.48 -14.99 3.96
CA ARG A 363 10.53 -16.42 4.29
C ARG A 363 9.94 -17.32 3.21
N TYR A 364 8.82 -16.90 2.62
CA TYR A 364 8.03 -17.70 1.67
C TYR A 364 8.19 -17.17 0.24
N GLY A 365 7.83 -15.90 0.02
CA GLY A 365 8.07 -15.17 -1.23
C GLY A 365 7.64 -15.89 -2.51
N LEU A 366 8.31 -15.57 -3.62
CA LEU A 366 8.04 -16.15 -4.94
C LEU A 366 8.28 -17.67 -4.99
N SER A 367 9.29 -18.17 -4.26
CA SER A 367 9.60 -19.61 -4.23
C SER A 367 8.41 -20.42 -3.70
N ALA A 368 7.81 -19.98 -2.59
CA ALA A 368 6.65 -20.64 -2.00
C ALA A 368 5.41 -20.51 -2.90
N LEU A 369 5.22 -19.33 -3.51
CA LEU A 369 4.10 -19.12 -4.43
C LEU A 369 4.18 -20.02 -5.66
N SER A 370 5.38 -20.29 -6.20
CA SER A 370 5.53 -21.16 -7.39
C SER A 370 5.06 -22.60 -7.16
N GLU A 371 5.01 -23.06 -5.91
CA GLU A 371 4.59 -24.42 -5.56
C GLU A 371 3.10 -24.52 -5.21
N SER A 372 2.51 -23.46 -4.66
CA SER A 372 1.22 -23.52 -3.95
C SER A 372 0.20 -22.45 -4.35
N HIS A 373 0.54 -21.51 -5.24
CA HIS A 373 -0.38 -20.48 -5.70
C HIS A 373 -1.20 -20.98 -6.90
N ASP A 374 -2.51 -20.90 -6.79
CA ASP A 374 -3.50 -21.31 -7.81
C ASP A 374 -4.29 -20.12 -8.38
N GLY A 375 -3.74 -18.91 -8.26
CA GLY A 375 -4.33 -17.66 -8.69
C GLY A 375 -4.99 -16.87 -7.55
N GLY A 376 -5.54 -15.70 -7.88
CA GLY A 376 -6.17 -14.82 -6.90
C GLY A 376 -5.15 -14.02 -6.08
N ASP A 377 -5.40 -13.87 -4.78
CA ASP A 377 -4.59 -13.03 -3.88
C ASP A 377 -3.31 -13.76 -3.41
N PRO A 378 -2.11 -13.33 -3.85
CA PRO A 378 -0.86 -13.98 -3.45
C PRO A 378 -0.58 -13.83 -1.95
N TRP A 379 -1.00 -12.73 -1.32
CA TRP A 379 -0.77 -12.51 0.11
C TRP A 379 -1.63 -13.44 0.97
N GLN A 380 -2.85 -13.76 0.53
CA GLN A 380 -3.66 -14.78 1.18
C GLN A 380 -2.95 -16.15 1.16
N THR A 381 -2.30 -16.50 0.04
CA THR A 381 -1.50 -17.73 -0.08
C THR A 381 -0.30 -17.70 0.88
N LEU A 382 0.48 -16.62 0.89
CA LEU A 382 1.64 -16.47 1.77
C LEU A 382 1.27 -16.58 3.26
N PHE A 383 0.19 -15.91 3.68
CA PHE A 383 -0.26 -15.99 5.08
C PHE A 383 -0.81 -17.36 5.45
N ARG A 384 -1.50 -18.04 4.54
CA ARG A 384 -1.95 -19.42 4.73
C ARG A 384 -0.75 -20.35 4.96
N MET A 385 0.26 -20.28 4.10
CA MET A 385 1.50 -21.07 4.25
C MET A 385 2.24 -20.76 5.55
N ALA A 386 2.32 -19.49 5.94
CA ALA A 386 2.91 -19.07 7.21
C ALA A 386 2.12 -19.59 8.43
N SER A 387 0.80 -19.68 8.33
CA SER A 387 -0.06 -20.25 9.37
C SER A 387 0.06 -21.78 9.46
N GLU A 388 0.15 -22.46 8.31
CA GLU A 388 0.29 -23.93 8.23
C GLU A 388 1.70 -24.39 8.64
N GLY A 389 2.72 -23.60 8.35
CA GLY A 389 4.12 -23.87 8.71
C GLY A 389 4.47 -23.61 10.18
N LYS A 390 3.52 -23.10 10.97
CA LYS A 390 3.71 -22.81 12.40
C LYS A 390 4.02 -24.08 13.20
N ALA A 391 5.07 -24.04 14.01
CA ALA A 391 5.42 -25.16 14.90
C ALA A 391 4.29 -25.48 15.92
N SER A 392 4.10 -26.76 16.22
CA SER A 392 3.11 -27.21 17.19
C SER A 392 3.36 -26.60 18.57
N GLY A 393 2.30 -26.05 19.18
CA GLY A 393 2.35 -25.38 20.50
C GLY A 393 2.49 -23.86 20.45
N LEU A 394 2.73 -23.25 19.29
CA LEU A 394 2.71 -21.79 19.13
C LEU A 394 1.27 -21.26 19.03
N SER A 395 1.02 -20.10 19.63
CA SER A 395 -0.30 -19.45 19.62
C SER A 395 -0.69 -18.95 18.22
N ASP A 396 -1.98 -18.64 18.03
CA ASP A 396 -2.50 -18.07 16.77
C ASP A 396 -2.08 -16.60 16.53
N LEU A 397 -1.28 -16.03 17.44
CA LEU A 397 -0.57 -14.79 17.19
C LEU A 397 0.51 -14.95 16.11
N VAL A 398 0.99 -16.17 15.85
CA VAL A 398 1.89 -16.48 14.74
C VAL A 398 1.03 -16.98 13.56
N PRO A 399 1.18 -16.45 12.34
CA PRO A 399 2.15 -15.43 11.91
C PRO A 399 1.63 -13.98 12.05
N TYR A 400 0.39 -13.78 12.47
CA TYR A 400 -0.31 -12.52 12.23
C TYR A 400 0.15 -11.32 13.07
N TRP A 401 0.48 -11.51 14.34
CA TRP A 401 1.03 -10.47 15.21
C TRP A 401 2.54 -10.60 15.39
N ILE A 402 3.06 -11.83 15.36
CA ILE A 402 4.46 -12.14 15.61
C ILE A 402 4.95 -13.07 14.51
N PHE A 403 5.95 -12.62 13.76
CA PHE A 403 6.64 -13.44 12.79
C PHE A 403 8.11 -12.99 12.71
N GLU A 404 8.98 -13.70 13.43
CA GLU A 404 10.38 -13.32 13.61
C GLU A 404 11.35 -14.06 12.66
N GLU A 405 10.83 -14.93 11.78
CA GLU A 405 11.54 -15.63 10.71
C GLU A 405 11.85 -14.71 9.52
N GLY A 406 12.61 -13.65 9.76
CA GLY A 406 13.06 -12.70 8.73
C GLY A 406 13.91 -11.58 9.31
N SER A 407 14.36 -10.66 8.46
CA SER A 407 15.28 -9.58 8.84
C SER A 407 14.59 -8.33 9.37
N ALA A 408 13.31 -8.10 9.06
CA ALA A 408 12.60 -6.88 9.40
C ALA A 408 12.19 -6.84 10.88
N ARG A 409 12.39 -5.68 11.52
CA ARG A 409 11.96 -5.38 12.89
C ARG A 409 11.39 -3.96 12.95
N VAL A 410 10.50 -3.71 13.90
CA VAL A 410 10.06 -2.36 14.22
C VAL A 410 11.18 -1.64 14.97
N GLU A 411 11.63 -0.51 14.43
CA GLU A 411 12.70 0.28 15.01
C GLU A 411 12.18 1.24 16.08
N ARG A 412 12.82 1.23 17.25
CA ARG A 412 12.63 2.24 18.29
C ARG A 412 13.80 3.22 18.25
N ARG A 413 13.53 4.48 17.88
CA ARG A 413 14.52 5.55 17.82
C ARG A 413 14.29 6.55 18.97
N ILE A 414 15.34 6.83 19.73
CA ILE A 414 15.30 7.77 20.86
C ILE A 414 16.51 8.69 20.72
N PRO A 415 16.33 10.01 20.58
CA PRO A 415 17.44 10.95 20.62
C PRO A 415 17.98 11.03 22.04
N VAL A 416 19.17 10.46 22.27
CA VAL A 416 19.85 10.49 23.57
C VAL A 416 21.06 11.42 23.48
N LEU A 417 20.93 12.61 24.06
CA LEU A 417 22.06 13.52 24.17
C LEU A 417 23.03 13.03 25.26
N PRO A 418 24.36 13.04 25.04
CA PRO A 418 25.34 12.68 26.06
C PRO A 418 25.13 13.48 27.35
N TYR A 419 25.27 12.81 28.50
CA TYR A 419 25.09 13.38 29.85
C TYR A 419 23.70 13.96 30.16
N SER A 420 22.69 13.69 29.33
CA SER A 420 21.31 14.08 29.62
C SER A 420 20.65 13.14 30.64
N LYS A 421 19.62 13.64 31.32
CA LYS A 421 18.77 12.84 32.23
C LYS A 421 18.08 11.67 31.51
N GLU A 422 17.95 11.75 30.18
CA GLU A 422 17.30 10.73 29.35
C GLU A 422 18.06 9.39 29.37
N VAL A 423 19.39 9.40 29.53
CA VAL A 423 20.19 8.15 29.63
C VAL A 423 19.72 7.28 30.80
N GLY A 424 19.62 7.88 31.99
CA GLY A 424 19.17 7.18 33.20
C GLY A 424 17.67 6.87 33.18
N LYS A 425 16.87 7.72 32.54
CA LYS A 425 15.43 7.49 32.36
C LYS A 425 15.15 6.30 31.45
N LEU A 426 15.86 6.19 30.33
CA LEU A 426 15.73 5.07 29.39
C LEU A 426 16.08 3.74 30.04
N LYS A 427 17.15 3.68 30.84
CA LYS A 427 17.54 2.46 31.57
C LYS A 427 16.41 1.98 32.49
N ARG A 428 15.82 2.90 33.27
CA ARG A 428 14.69 2.59 34.17
C ARG A 428 13.44 2.16 33.41
N LEU A 429 13.11 2.82 32.30
CA LEU A 429 11.97 2.46 31.47
C LEU A 429 12.11 1.04 30.89
N LYS A 430 13.30 0.67 30.39
CA LYS A 430 13.55 -0.69 29.87
C LYS A 430 13.37 -1.77 30.94
N GLN A 431 13.88 -1.54 32.15
CA GLN A 431 13.70 -2.46 33.27
C GLN A 431 12.23 -2.58 33.66
N GLY A 432 11.53 -1.44 33.80
CA GLY A 432 10.11 -1.43 34.12
C GLY A 432 9.24 -2.08 33.04
N LEU A 433 9.62 -1.99 31.76
CA LEU A 433 8.91 -2.62 30.65
C LEU A 433 8.98 -4.16 30.73
N ALA A 434 10.15 -4.71 31.07
CA ALA A 434 10.31 -6.14 31.27
C ALA A 434 9.44 -6.65 32.43
N LEU A 435 9.43 -5.93 33.57
CA LEU A 435 8.54 -6.23 34.70
C LEU A 435 7.06 -6.17 34.31
N TYR A 436 6.67 -5.12 33.56
CA TYR A 436 5.29 -4.95 33.08
C TYR A 436 4.83 -6.11 32.21
N ARG A 437 5.65 -6.54 31.24
CA ARG A 437 5.31 -7.67 30.37
C ARG A 437 5.17 -8.99 31.12
N MET A 438 5.86 -9.19 32.24
CA MET A 438 5.73 -10.41 33.04
C MET A 438 4.38 -10.52 33.77
N VAL A 439 3.85 -9.40 34.24
CA VAL A 439 2.57 -9.39 34.98
C VAL A 439 1.37 -9.13 34.07
N PHE A 440 1.62 -8.91 32.78
CA PHE A 440 0.58 -8.54 31.83
C PHE A 440 -0.45 -9.68 31.72
N GLY A 441 -1.73 -9.34 31.87
CA GLY A 441 -2.84 -10.31 31.91
C GLY A 441 -3.10 -10.94 33.29
N GLN A 442 -2.30 -10.64 34.32
CA GLN A 442 -2.53 -11.15 35.68
C GLN A 442 -3.60 -10.34 36.43
N PRO A 443 -4.35 -10.93 37.39
CA PRO A 443 -5.19 -10.15 38.30
C PRO A 443 -4.31 -9.32 39.26
N ARG A 444 -4.70 -8.06 39.54
CA ARG A 444 -3.94 -7.10 40.40
C ARG A 444 -2.49 -6.85 39.94
N GLN A 445 -2.33 -6.53 38.66
CA GLN A 445 -1.03 -6.28 38.00
C GLN A 445 -0.18 -5.24 38.74
N GLU A 446 -0.80 -4.19 39.26
CA GLU A 446 -0.11 -3.11 39.98
C GLU A 446 0.56 -3.60 41.28
N ASP A 447 -0.11 -4.49 42.04
CA ASP A 447 0.41 -5.07 43.28
C ASP A 447 1.60 -6.01 42.99
N LEU A 448 1.50 -6.83 41.93
CA LEU A 448 2.56 -7.72 41.48
C LEU A 448 3.78 -6.95 40.99
N LEU A 449 3.57 -5.88 40.21
CA LEU A 449 4.64 -4.98 39.77
C LEU A 449 5.34 -4.32 40.94
N PHE A 450 4.57 -3.83 41.90
CA PHE A 450 5.11 -3.22 43.11
C PHE A 450 6.00 -4.20 43.88
N SER A 451 5.51 -5.43 44.11
CA SER A 451 6.28 -6.50 44.79
C SER A 451 7.57 -6.87 44.03
N LEU A 452 7.49 -7.11 42.72
CA LEU A 452 8.63 -7.48 41.88
C LEU A 452 9.67 -6.35 41.78
N SER A 453 9.23 -5.09 41.78
CA SER A 453 10.13 -3.94 41.74
C SER A 453 10.95 -3.75 43.02
N GLN A 454 10.48 -4.28 44.15
CA GLN A 454 11.19 -4.21 45.44
C GLN A 454 12.21 -5.35 45.63
N ASN A 455 11.99 -6.52 45.02
CA ASN A 455 12.82 -7.72 45.19
C ASN A 455 13.85 -7.88 44.04
N GLY A 456 14.74 -6.89 43.87
CA GLY A 456 15.59 -6.67 42.69
C GLY A 456 16.63 -7.73 42.27
N HIS A 457 16.48 -9.02 42.58
CA HIS A 457 17.36 -10.10 42.11
C HIS A 457 16.57 -11.36 41.77
N HIS A 458 16.19 -11.53 40.50
CA HIS A 458 15.67 -12.80 40.02
C HIS A 458 16.36 -13.19 38.70
N GLU A 459 17.00 -14.37 38.69
CA GLU A 459 17.59 -14.98 37.50
C GLU A 459 16.51 -15.60 36.61
N VAL A 460 16.74 -15.58 35.29
CA VAL A 460 15.81 -15.97 34.19
C VAL A 460 15.24 -17.40 34.30
N GLY A 461 15.75 -18.24 35.22
CA GLY A 461 15.45 -19.67 35.29
C GLY A 461 14.14 -20.10 35.98
N ASP A 462 13.58 -19.31 36.91
CA ASP A 462 12.45 -19.74 37.75
C ASP A 462 11.04 -19.41 37.21
N PHE A 463 10.97 -18.78 36.02
CA PHE A 463 9.78 -18.03 35.61
C PHE A 463 8.73 -18.80 34.82
N ALA A 464 9.03 -20.02 34.35
CA ALA A 464 8.05 -20.85 33.65
C ALA A 464 6.86 -21.26 34.55
N ASN A 465 7.08 -21.35 35.87
CA ASN A 465 6.08 -21.78 36.84
C ASN A 465 5.06 -20.69 37.23
N TRP A 466 5.27 -19.44 36.82
CA TRP A 466 4.41 -18.30 37.20
C TRP A 466 3.51 -17.81 36.05
N LEU A 467 3.67 -18.39 34.85
CA LEU A 467 2.81 -18.11 33.71
C LEU A 467 1.49 -18.90 33.87
N ILE A 468 0.36 -18.19 33.81
CA ILE A 468 -0.94 -18.84 33.68
C ILE A 468 -0.99 -19.45 32.28
N SER A 469 -0.95 -20.78 32.20
CA SER A 469 -1.20 -21.48 30.95
C SER A 469 -2.70 -21.49 30.67
N LEU A 470 -3.11 -20.83 29.59
CA LEU A 470 -4.48 -20.89 29.05
C LEU A 470 -4.62 -22.02 28.02
N GLN A 471 -3.64 -22.91 27.91
CA GLN A 471 -3.78 -24.08 27.04
C GLN A 471 -4.93 -24.96 27.54
N PRO A 472 -5.82 -25.41 26.65
CA PRO A 472 -6.88 -26.34 27.05
C PRO A 472 -6.24 -27.58 27.69
N PRO A 473 -6.81 -28.11 28.78
CA PRO A 473 -6.29 -29.30 29.42
C PRO A 473 -6.25 -30.45 28.40
N LEU A 474 -5.14 -31.19 28.39
CA LEU A 474 -5.00 -32.37 27.53
C LEU A 474 -6.16 -33.35 27.81
N PRO A 475 -6.71 -34.03 26.78
CA PRO A 475 -7.76 -35.01 26.98
C PRO A 475 -7.27 -36.09 27.95
N VAL A 476 -8.04 -36.33 29.01
CA VAL A 476 -7.76 -37.39 29.98
C VAL A 476 -8.06 -38.74 29.32
N GLU A 477 -7.07 -39.34 28.66
CA GLU A 477 -7.14 -40.75 28.29
C GLU A 477 -6.76 -41.63 29.49
N ALA A 478 -7.79 -42.25 30.06
CA ALA A 478 -7.81 -43.57 30.69
C ALA A 478 -6.63 -43.99 31.61
N TYR A 479 -6.67 -43.56 32.87
CA TYR A 479 -6.20 -44.42 33.97
C TYR A 479 -7.28 -45.47 34.28
N LEU A 480 -7.32 -46.55 33.49
CA LEU A 480 -7.94 -47.79 33.94
C LEU A 480 -6.96 -48.47 34.91
N VAL A 481 -7.14 -48.23 36.21
CA VAL A 481 -6.56 -49.06 37.26
C VAL A 481 -7.46 -50.28 37.43
N SER A 482 -6.97 -51.46 37.02
CA SER A 482 -7.54 -52.76 37.42
C SER A 482 -7.18 -53.05 38.89
N PRO A 483 -8.12 -53.52 39.73
CA PRO A 483 -7.90 -53.77 41.14
C PRO A 483 -7.37 -55.19 41.38
N THR A 484 -6.21 -55.31 42.03
CA THR A 484 -5.62 -56.49 42.71
C THR A 484 -4.21 -56.05 43.14
N GLU A 485 -3.68 -56.19 44.34
CA GLU A 485 -3.96 -57.00 45.53
C GLU A 485 -3.49 -56.24 46.77
N ILE A 486 -4.17 -56.53 47.88
CA ILE A 486 -3.81 -56.25 49.26
C ILE A 486 -2.90 -57.39 49.71
N ASP A 487 -1.70 -57.11 50.23
CA ASP A 487 -1.24 -57.59 51.55
C ASP A 487 0.24 -57.26 51.84
N GLN A 488 0.45 -56.93 53.13
CA GLN A 488 1.67 -56.68 53.93
C GLN A 488 2.28 -55.28 53.95
#